data_AF-X8AFF4-F1
#
_entry.id   AF-X8AFF4-F1
#
_cell.length_a   1.000
_cell.length_b   1.000
_cell.length_c   1.000
_cell.angle_alpha   90.00
_cell.angle_beta   90.00
_cell.angle_gamma   90.00
#
_symmetry.space_group_name_H-M   'P 1'
#
loop_
_entity.id
_entity.type
_entity.pdbx_description
1 polymer ?
#
loop_
_entity_poly.entity_id
_entity_poly.type
_entity_poly.pdbx_seq_one_letter_code
_entity_poly.pdbx_strand_id
1 'polypeptide(L)'
;MRRTVTTDGVALASGSHTFQKGDKVVMWYPAANRDPAVFRDPEVFDIARSPNNHVAFGGPGPHFCLGAHLARLELNVAFKMLYDRYPDITSVGEPVMLRSNFVNGIKHLRPRIHHDARGERVIRDRQQRYDHHAEPARSRQRAATG
;
A
#
# COMPACT_ATOMS: atom_id res chain seq x y z
N MET A 1 6.96 -9.40 -11.77
CA MET A 1 5.97 -10.25 -12.48
C MET A 1 6.50 -10.56 -13.87
N ARG A 2 6.26 -11.76 -14.41
CA ARG A 2 6.85 -12.23 -15.68
C ARG A 2 5.79 -12.45 -16.75
N ARG A 3 6.15 -12.23 -18.01
CA ARG A 3 5.40 -12.62 -19.21
C ARG A 3 6.28 -13.44 -20.15
N THR A 4 5.63 -14.17 -21.05
CA THR A 4 6.28 -14.89 -22.15
C THR A 4 5.80 -14.29 -23.45
N VAL A 5 6.72 -13.97 -24.35
CA VAL A 5 6.40 -13.47 -25.68
C VAL A 5 5.78 -14.60 -26.51
N THR A 6 4.64 -14.36 -27.15
CA THR A 6 3.85 -15.39 -27.85
C THR A 6 4.04 -15.40 -29.36
N THR A 7 4.66 -14.36 -29.92
CA THR A 7 4.87 -14.14 -31.36
C THR A 7 6.27 -13.62 -31.61
N ASP A 8 6.85 -13.94 -32.77
CA ASP A 8 8.17 -13.44 -33.17
C ASP A 8 8.13 -11.95 -33.54
N GLY A 9 9.29 -11.29 -33.45
CA GLY A 9 9.44 -9.91 -33.91
C GLY A 9 8.78 -8.83 -33.04
N VAL A 10 8.55 -9.09 -31.75
CA VAL A 10 7.90 -8.11 -30.86
C VAL A 10 8.91 -7.04 -30.42
N ALA A 11 8.61 -5.77 -30.67
CA ALA A 11 9.39 -4.62 -30.19
C ALA A 11 8.61 -3.82 -29.14
N LEU A 12 9.31 -3.29 -28.14
CA LEU A 12 8.74 -2.34 -27.17
C LEU A 12 9.03 -0.91 -27.63
N ALA A 13 8.08 0.01 -27.45
CA ALA A 13 8.18 1.39 -27.94
C ALA A 13 9.44 2.14 -27.49
N SER A 14 9.98 1.81 -26.31
CA SER A 14 11.15 2.46 -25.72
C SER A 14 12.46 1.69 -25.90
N GLY A 15 12.47 0.59 -26.66
CA GLY A 15 13.60 -0.33 -26.74
C GLY A 15 14.09 -0.57 -28.17
N SER A 16 15.39 -0.82 -28.30
CA SER A 16 16.00 -1.28 -29.56
C SER A 16 16.00 -2.81 -29.71
N HIS A 17 15.58 -3.54 -28.68
CA HIS A 17 15.59 -5.00 -28.66
C HIS A 17 14.29 -5.56 -29.26
N THR A 18 14.46 -6.49 -30.21
CA THR A 18 13.37 -7.26 -30.80
C THR A 18 13.31 -8.64 -30.14
N PHE A 19 12.21 -8.91 -29.44
CA PHE A 19 11.95 -10.17 -28.77
C PHE A 19 11.37 -11.22 -29.72
N GLN A 20 11.66 -12.47 -29.44
CA GLN A 20 11.16 -13.64 -30.17
C GLN A 20 10.17 -14.44 -29.33
N LYS A 21 9.38 -15.29 -29.99
CA LYS A 21 8.47 -16.21 -29.32
C LYS A 21 9.24 -17.07 -28.31
N GLY A 22 8.71 -17.15 -27.10
CA GLY A 22 9.32 -17.91 -26.00
C GLY A 22 10.16 -17.05 -25.05
N ASP A 23 10.61 -15.87 -25.47
CA ASP A 23 11.38 -14.96 -24.61
C ASP A 23 10.62 -14.60 -23.34
N LYS A 24 11.37 -14.44 -22.25
CA LYS A 24 10.83 -14.09 -20.94
C LYS A 24 11.08 -12.62 -20.66
N VAL A 25 10.00 -11.90 -20.37
CA VAL A 25 10.05 -10.48 -20.01
C VAL A 25 9.68 -10.36 -18.54
N VAL A 26 10.55 -9.76 -17.74
CA VAL A 26 10.33 -9.50 -16.32
C VAL A 26 10.10 -8.01 -16.13
N MET A 27 8.93 -7.66 -15.61
CA MET A 27 8.63 -6.29 -15.18
C MET A 27 9.16 -6.07 -13.77
N TRP A 28 10.12 -5.16 -13.63
CA TRP A 28 10.78 -4.83 -12.37
C TRP A 28 10.12 -3.64 -11.67
N TYR A 29 8.97 -3.89 -11.04
CA TYR A 29 8.16 -2.85 -10.40
C TYR A 29 8.90 -1.97 -9.37
N PRO A 30 9.87 -2.48 -8.57
CA PRO A 30 10.63 -1.62 -7.67
C PRO A 30 11.41 -0.50 -8.37
N ALA A 31 11.90 -0.75 -9.59
CA ALA A 31 12.56 0.26 -10.40
C ALA A 31 11.53 1.23 -11.01
N ALA A 32 10.43 0.71 -11.56
CA ALA A 32 9.37 1.55 -12.11
C ALA A 32 8.77 2.52 -11.05
N ASN A 33 8.60 2.07 -9.81
CA ASN A 33 8.12 2.90 -8.69
C ASN A 33 9.18 3.89 -8.16
N ARG A 34 10.38 3.91 -8.74
CA ARG A 34 11.46 4.86 -8.46
C ARG A 34 11.94 5.60 -9.72
N ASP A 35 11.19 5.50 -10.81
CA ASP A 35 11.56 6.13 -12.07
C ASP A 35 11.50 7.66 -11.95
N PRO A 36 12.63 8.39 -12.08
CA PRO A 36 12.65 9.85 -11.98
C PRO A 36 11.90 10.54 -13.13
N ALA A 37 11.62 9.84 -14.24
CA ALA A 37 10.78 10.37 -15.32
C ALA A 37 9.28 10.41 -14.93
N VAL A 38 8.88 9.67 -13.89
CA VAL A 38 7.48 9.58 -13.43
C VAL A 38 7.31 10.23 -12.05
N PHE A 39 8.25 9.99 -11.13
CA PHE A 39 8.19 10.46 -9.76
C PHE A 39 9.30 11.47 -9.49
N ARG A 40 8.93 12.72 -9.22
CA ARG A 40 9.88 13.71 -8.69
C ARG A 40 10.46 13.22 -7.35
N ASP A 41 11.76 13.35 -7.15
CA ASP A 41 12.45 12.96 -5.92
C ASP A 41 12.06 11.53 -5.48
N PRO A 42 12.31 10.49 -6.32
CA PRO A 42 11.73 9.15 -6.15
C PRO A 42 12.21 8.40 -4.89
N GLU A 43 13.35 8.80 -4.33
CA GLU A 43 13.89 8.22 -3.09
C GLU A 43 13.29 8.85 -1.82
N VAL A 44 12.53 9.95 -1.95
CA VAL A 44 11.87 10.60 -0.82
C VAL A 44 10.55 9.89 -0.52
N PHE A 45 10.44 9.37 0.70
CA PHE A 45 9.19 8.86 1.26
C PHE A 45 8.27 10.04 1.64
N ASP A 46 7.30 10.31 0.78
CA ASP A 46 6.29 11.36 0.97
C ASP A 46 4.88 10.73 0.97
N ILE A 47 4.21 10.77 2.11
CA ILE A 47 2.84 10.24 2.28
C ILE A 47 1.78 11.11 1.60
N ALA A 48 2.10 12.38 1.33
CA ALA A 48 1.20 13.34 0.69
C ALA A 48 1.44 13.45 -0.83
N ARG A 49 2.36 12.65 -1.38
CA ARG A 49 2.72 12.65 -2.80
C ARG A 49 1.48 12.56 -3.69
N SER A 50 1.34 13.52 -4.59
CA SER A 50 0.28 13.56 -5.60
C SER A 50 0.79 14.22 -6.89
N PRO A 51 0.60 13.62 -8.07
CA PRO A 51 0.01 12.29 -8.29
C PRO A 51 0.94 11.15 -7.79
N ASN A 52 0.36 9.98 -7.51
CA ASN A 52 1.10 8.79 -7.04
C ASN A 52 0.70 7.54 -7.82
N ASN A 53 1.08 7.51 -9.10
CA ASN A 53 0.69 6.46 -10.06
C ASN A 53 1.61 5.23 -10.01
N HIS A 54 1.84 4.70 -8.80
CA HIS A 54 2.69 3.53 -8.60
C HIS A 54 2.06 2.25 -9.21
N VAL A 55 2.91 1.32 -9.63
CA VAL A 55 2.51 0.04 -10.26
C VAL A 55 2.68 -1.16 -9.32
N ALA A 56 2.60 -0.93 -8.00
CA ALA A 56 2.76 -2.00 -7.00
C ALA A 56 1.67 -3.08 -7.09
N PHE A 57 0.50 -2.75 -7.65
CA PHE A 57 -0.62 -3.65 -7.88
C PHE A 57 -0.64 -4.24 -9.31
N GLY A 58 0.48 -4.16 -10.02
CA GLY A 58 0.56 -4.38 -11.47
C GLY A 58 0.32 -3.09 -12.25
N GLY A 59 0.82 -3.07 -13.49
CA GLY A 59 0.49 -1.99 -14.43
C GLY A 59 -0.97 -2.06 -14.89
N PRO A 60 -1.48 -0.99 -15.53
CA PRO A 60 -2.80 -1.01 -16.15
C PRO A 60 -2.96 -2.22 -17.07
N GLY A 61 -4.05 -2.96 -16.95
CA GLY A 61 -4.34 -4.08 -17.84
C GLY A 61 -5.15 -5.22 -17.19
N PRO A 62 -5.35 -6.33 -17.92
CA PRO A 62 -6.24 -7.43 -17.54
C PRO A 62 -5.87 -8.15 -16.24
N HIS A 63 -4.61 -8.02 -15.81
CA HIS A 63 -4.08 -8.65 -14.59
C HIS A 63 -3.78 -7.64 -13.48
N PHE A 64 -4.44 -6.48 -13.51
CA PHE A 64 -4.41 -5.57 -12.38
C PHE A 64 -4.93 -6.28 -11.12
N CYS A 65 -4.28 -6.03 -9.98
CA CYS A 65 -4.56 -6.78 -8.75
C CYS A 65 -6.04 -6.65 -8.34
N LEU A 66 -6.76 -7.77 -8.36
CA LEU A 66 -8.14 -7.84 -7.92
C LEU A 66 -8.33 -7.40 -6.46
N GLY A 67 -7.33 -7.66 -5.61
CA GLY A 67 -7.33 -7.29 -4.20
C GLY A 67 -6.86 -5.86 -3.89
N ALA A 68 -6.58 -5.01 -4.90
CA ALA A 68 -5.94 -3.73 -4.68
C ALA A 68 -6.74 -2.78 -3.76
N HIS A 69 -8.07 -2.84 -3.79
CA HIS A 69 -8.92 -2.05 -2.89
C HIS A 69 -8.91 -2.61 -1.46
N LEU A 70 -8.98 -3.93 -1.30
CA LEU A 70 -8.91 -4.58 0.00
C LEU A 70 -7.56 -4.31 0.67
N ALA A 71 -6.45 -4.49 -0.05
CA ALA A 71 -5.11 -4.25 0.48
C ALA A 71 -4.94 -2.79 0.97
N ARG A 72 -5.49 -1.81 0.24
CA ARG A 72 -5.47 -0.40 0.68
C ARG A 72 -6.29 -0.19 1.96
N LEU A 73 -7.47 -0.80 2.05
CA LEU A 73 -8.29 -0.74 3.26
C LEU A 73 -7.55 -1.36 4.46
N GLU A 74 -6.97 -2.55 4.28
CA GLU A 74 -6.21 -3.25 5.32
C GLU A 74 -5.05 -2.39 5.82
N LEU A 75 -4.25 -1.79 4.92
CA LEU A 75 -3.14 -0.91 5.30
C LEU A 75 -3.64 0.33 6.05
N ASN A 76 -4.70 0.98 5.57
CA ASN A 76 -5.28 2.15 6.25
C ASN A 76 -5.72 1.81 7.67
N VAL A 77 -6.43 0.69 7.85
CA VAL A 77 -6.87 0.24 9.18
C VAL A 77 -5.68 -0.14 10.05
N ALA A 78 -4.72 -0.92 9.53
CA ALA A 78 -3.56 -1.37 10.27
C ALA A 78 -2.69 -0.21 10.77
N PHE A 79 -2.33 0.73 9.89
CA PHE A 79 -1.53 1.90 10.27
C PHE A 79 -2.27 2.84 11.21
N LYS A 80 -3.57 3.06 11.00
CA LYS A 80 -4.40 3.85 11.91
C LYS A 80 -4.41 3.24 13.31
N MET A 81 -4.68 1.94 13.41
CA MET A 81 -4.71 1.24 14.69
C MET A 81 -3.34 1.20 15.38
N LEU A 82 -2.27 1.02 14.60
CA LEU A 82 -0.91 1.03 15.10
C LEU A 82 -0.55 2.40 15.71
N TYR A 83 -0.84 3.48 14.98
CA TYR A 83 -0.55 4.85 15.43
C TYR A 83 -1.41 5.27 16.63
N ASP A 84 -2.70 4.91 16.64
CA ASP A 84 -3.60 5.26 17.74
C ASP A 84 -3.22 4.53 19.05
N ARG A 85 -2.65 3.32 18.96
CA ARG A 85 -2.31 2.48 20.13
C ARG A 85 -0.86 2.56 20.57
N TYR A 86 0.08 2.76 19.65
CA TYR A 86 1.51 2.77 19.91
C TYR A 86 2.17 3.94 19.18
N PRO A 87 1.84 5.19 19.55
CA PRO A 87 2.30 6.38 18.82
C PRO A 87 3.83 6.51 18.79
N ASP A 88 4.51 6.00 19.82
CA ASP A 88 5.96 6.10 19.99
C ASP A 88 6.70 4.80 19.63
N ILE A 89 6.07 3.86 18.92
CA ILE A 89 6.68 2.57 18.57
C ILE A 89 8.00 2.75 17.81
N THR A 90 9.04 2.03 18.23
CA THR A 90 10.35 2.03 17.56
C THR A 90 10.75 0.62 17.17
N SER A 91 11.61 0.47 16.16
CA SER A 91 12.23 -0.83 15.85
C SER A 91 13.42 -1.12 16.76
N VAL A 92 13.72 -2.40 16.95
CA VAL A 92 14.91 -2.90 17.65
C VAL A 92 15.76 -3.71 16.68
N GLY A 93 16.91 -3.15 16.33
CA GLY A 93 17.86 -3.78 15.40
C GLY A 93 17.35 -3.81 13.96
N GLU A 94 18.15 -4.44 13.11
CA GLU A 94 17.87 -4.56 11.67
C GLU A 94 16.74 -5.56 11.39
N PRO A 95 15.92 -5.31 10.35
CA PRO A 95 14.89 -6.26 9.91
C PRO A 95 15.51 -7.55 9.36
N VAL A 96 14.89 -8.68 9.67
CA VAL A 96 15.18 -9.95 8.98
C VAL A 96 14.38 -9.98 7.69
N MET A 97 15.05 -9.88 6.55
CA MET A 97 14.40 -9.89 5.25
C MET A 97 13.92 -11.29 4.84
N LEU A 98 12.79 -11.35 4.15
CA LEU A 98 12.29 -12.54 3.49
C LEU A 98 13.24 -12.88 2.32
N ARG A 99 13.70 -14.14 2.26
CA ARG A 99 14.48 -14.63 1.11
C ARG A 99 13.52 -14.98 -0.02
N SER A 100 13.42 -14.10 -1.00
CA SER A 100 12.61 -14.30 -2.21
C SER A 100 13.21 -13.54 -3.39
N ASN A 101 13.09 -14.10 -4.59
CA ASN A 101 13.41 -13.43 -5.85
C ASN A 101 12.19 -12.70 -6.46
N PHE A 102 11.05 -12.70 -5.77
CA PHE A 102 9.80 -12.14 -6.27
C PHE A 102 9.17 -11.14 -5.29
N VAL A 103 9.18 -11.45 -3.99
CA VAL A 103 8.58 -10.60 -2.95
C VAL A 103 9.67 -9.90 -2.15
N ASN A 104 9.68 -8.57 -2.14
CA ASN A 104 10.48 -7.81 -1.18
C ASN A 104 9.68 -7.65 0.11
N GLY A 105 10.01 -8.44 1.14
CA GLY A 105 9.27 -8.45 2.40
C GLY A 105 10.17 -8.52 3.62
N ILE A 106 9.70 -7.99 4.74
CA ILE A 106 10.34 -8.16 6.05
C ILE A 106 9.70 -9.39 6.70
N LYS A 107 10.51 -10.39 7.04
CA LYS A 107 10.07 -11.60 7.75
C LYS A 107 9.90 -11.34 9.24
N HIS A 108 10.85 -10.61 9.85
CA HIS A 108 10.77 -10.21 11.25
C HIS A 108 11.26 -8.78 11.45
N LEU A 109 10.48 -7.97 12.15
CA LEU A 109 10.88 -6.68 12.68
C LEU A 109 10.47 -6.64 14.14
N ARG A 110 11.44 -6.53 15.06
CA ARG A 110 11.16 -6.51 16.49
C ARG A 110 10.79 -5.09 16.90
N PRO A 111 9.60 -4.86 17.50
CA PRO A 111 9.25 -3.55 18.02
C PRO A 111 9.74 -3.38 19.46
N ARG A 112 9.98 -2.14 19.85
CA ARG A 112 9.95 -1.67 21.23
C ARG A 112 8.70 -0.83 21.40
N ILE A 113 7.83 -1.28 22.28
CA ILE A 113 6.61 -0.60 22.68
C ILE A 113 6.94 0.19 23.95
N HIS A 114 6.67 1.49 23.93
CA HIS A 114 6.87 2.35 25.09
C HIS A 114 5.54 2.46 25.85
N HIS A 115 5.62 2.37 27.17
CA HIS A 115 4.50 2.59 28.08
C HIS A 115 4.55 4.04 28.56
N ASP A 116 3.43 4.61 29.01
CA ASP A 116 3.50 5.91 29.70
C ASP A 116 4.24 5.78 31.04
N ALA A 117 4.49 6.93 31.68
CA ALA A 117 5.12 7.02 33.00
C ALA A 117 4.39 6.23 34.11
N ARG A 118 3.18 5.72 33.87
CA ARG A 118 2.41 4.88 34.80
C ARG A 118 2.51 3.38 34.49
N GLY A 119 3.28 2.99 33.47
CA GLY A 119 3.35 1.60 33.01
C GLY A 119 2.08 1.15 32.27
N GLU A 120 1.13 2.05 32.06
CA GLU A 120 -0.12 1.76 31.37
C GLU A 120 0.10 1.88 29.85
N ARG A 121 -0.72 1.15 29.09
CA ARG A 121 -0.71 1.27 27.64
C ARG A 121 -1.27 2.64 27.28
N VAL A 122 -0.49 3.46 26.58
CA VAL A 122 -0.95 4.72 25.97
C VAL A 122 -1.91 4.39 24.83
N ILE A 123 -3.17 4.13 25.17
CA ILE A 123 -4.24 4.02 24.19
C ILE A 123 -4.79 5.43 24.04
N ARG A 124 -4.70 6.03 22.83
CA ARG A 124 -5.50 7.24 22.57
C ARG A 124 -6.96 6.86 22.73
N ASP A 125 -7.63 7.46 23.71
CA ASP A 125 -8.97 7.08 24.12
C ASP A 125 -9.92 7.06 22.90
N ARG A 126 -10.46 5.87 22.61
CA ARG A 126 -11.30 5.62 21.43
C ARG A 126 -12.72 6.15 21.63
N GLN A 127 -13.13 6.34 22.89
CA GLN A 127 -14.52 6.61 23.25
C GLN A 127 -15.01 7.97 22.71
N GLN A 128 -14.17 9.02 22.74
CA GLN A 128 -14.60 10.38 22.34
C GLN A 128 -14.95 10.55 20.85
N ARG A 129 -14.54 9.65 19.95
CA ARG A 129 -14.79 9.80 18.50
C ARG A 129 -16.02 9.07 17.97
N TYR A 130 -16.56 8.08 18.68
CA TYR A 130 -17.79 7.39 18.27
C TYR A 130 -19.06 8.11 18.75
N ASP A 131 -18.97 8.88 19.84
CA ASP A 131 -20.12 9.61 20.40
C ASP A 131 -20.58 10.78 19.50
N HIS A 132 -19.77 11.26 18.55
CA HIS A 132 -20.15 12.32 17.62
C HIS A 132 -20.89 11.85 16.36
N HIS A 133 -21.02 10.54 16.12
CA HIS A 133 -21.74 10.00 14.96
C HIS A 133 -23.02 9.24 15.32
N ALA A 134 -23.38 9.20 16.61
CA ALA A 134 -24.58 8.53 17.10
C ALA A 134 -25.64 9.55 17.56
N GLU A 135 -26.28 10.26 16.63
CA GLU A 135 -27.67 10.70 16.79
C GLU A 135 -28.47 10.54 15.49
N PRO A 136 -29.79 10.30 15.57
CA PRO A 136 -30.42 9.26 14.77
C PRO A 136 -31.15 9.78 13.53
N ALA A 137 -31.07 9.01 12.45
CA ALA A 137 -31.97 9.12 11.30
C ALA A 137 -33.39 8.65 11.68
N ARG A 138 -34.16 9.48 12.42
CA ARG A 138 -35.61 9.31 12.59
C ARG A 138 -36.29 10.67 12.68
N SER A 139 -36.77 11.21 11.55
CA SER A 139 -37.96 12.09 11.48
C SER A 139 -38.21 12.69 10.09
N ARG A 140 -38.24 11.92 8.99
CA ARG A 140 -38.85 12.39 7.73
C ARG A 140 -39.61 11.29 7.00
N GLN A 141 -40.68 10.81 7.60
CA GLN A 141 -41.71 10.05 6.90
C GLN A 141 -43.04 10.20 7.65
N ARG A 142 -43.76 11.27 7.32
CA ARG A 142 -45.24 11.42 7.40
C ARG A 142 -45.60 12.88 7.10
N ALA A 143 -46.05 13.13 5.87
CA ALA A 143 -47.07 14.11 5.47
C ALA A 143 -46.98 14.36 3.95
N ALA A 144 -47.58 13.47 3.17
CA ALA A 144 -47.93 13.71 1.77
C ALA A 144 -49.22 12.93 1.48
N THR A 145 -50.31 13.40 2.08
CA THR A 145 -51.70 13.13 1.69
C THR A 145 -52.48 14.35 2.14
N GLY A 146 -52.93 15.14 1.18
CA GLY A 146 -53.61 16.42 1.33
C GLY A 146 -53.47 17.20 0.04
#